data_AF-A0A8T5DKL8-F1
#
_entry.id   AF-A0A8T5DKL8-F1
#
_cell.length_a   1.000
_cell.length_b   1.000
_cell.length_c   1.000
_cell.angle_alpha   90.00
_cell.angle_beta   90.00
_cell.angle_gamma   90.00
#
_symmetry.space_group_name_H-M   'P 1'
#
loop_
_entity.id
_entity.type
_entity.pdbx_description
1 polymer ?
#
loop_
_entity_poly.entity_id
_entity_poly.type
_entity_poly.pdbx_seq_one_letter_code
_entity_poly.pdbx_strand_id
1 'polypeptide(L)'
;MEAYARWVANIDRRLININDMDVEKRDGKIFETTIKYKHIEWSFSCSRSDLDGHKNAREGNYPHFHFQMRLDKRPFINYSQNHIAFTDEDLWKLAMINQNEIPIGIKPMFGAGMGDIISEENIGHILDISERTENEEEAAFKFDTLVMAKPGESISGDYIANLVEESRQTGVPLAKLLNTLDADVQTIVTPGAGVLEIAARTKTNRNK
;
A
#
# COMPACT_ATOMS: atom_id res chain seq x y z
N MET A 1 -15.70 11.03 -0.07
CA MET A 1 -15.82 9.90 0.88
C MET A 1 -14.46 9.29 1.20
N GLU A 2 -13.67 8.89 0.21
CA GLU A 2 -12.33 8.31 0.42
C GLU A 2 -11.41 9.21 1.26
N ALA A 3 -11.37 10.52 0.99
CA ALA A 3 -10.57 11.47 1.77
C ALA A 3 -10.87 11.43 3.28
N TYR A 4 -12.15 11.31 3.65
CA TYR A 4 -12.54 11.15 5.06
C TYR A 4 -12.07 9.81 5.63
N ALA A 5 -12.23 8.71 4.87
CA ALA A 5 -11.76 7.39 5.27
C ALA A 5 -10.23 7.38 5.52
N ARG A 6 -9.46 7.96 4.59
CA ARG A 6 -8.00 8.11 4.72
C ARG A 6 -7.62 8.91 5.96
N TRP A 7 -8.32 10.02 6.23
CA TRP A 7 -8.06 10.86 7.39
C TRP A 7 -8.28 10.12 8.71
N VAL A 8 -9.44 9.45 8.89
CA VAL A 8 -9.73 8.73 10.15
C VAL A 8 -8.83 7.51 10.34
N ALA A 9 -8.47 6.81 9.25
CA ALA A 9 -7.56 5.67 9.28
C ALA A 9 -6.16 6.05 9.78
N ASN A 10 -5.62 7.15 9.26
CA ASN A 10 -4.30 7.66 9.65
C ASN A 10 -4.27 8.29 11.05
N ILE A 11 -5.40 8.78 11.57
CA ILE A 11 -5.51 9.20 12.98
C ILE A 11 -5.42 7.99 13.92
N ASP A 12 -6.01 6.86 13.53
CA ASP A 12 -6.07 5.64 14.34
C ASP A 12 -4.73 4.90 14.35
N ARG A 13 -4.25 4.47 13.18
CA ARG A 13 -2.92 3.90 12.99
C ARG A 13 -2.36 4.36 11.66
N ARG A 14 -1.27 5.13 11.71
CA ARG A 14 -0.60 5.66 10.53
C ARG A 14 -0.05 4.52 9.67
N LEU A 15 -0.03 4.75 8.35
CA LEU A 15 0.62 3.93 7.32
C LEU A 15 -0.01 2.54 7.07
N ILE A 16 -0.30 1.77 8.11
CA ILE A 16 -0.73 0.37 7.96
C ILE A 16 -2.21 0.19 7.61
N ASN A 17 -3.03 1.22 7.87
CA ASN A 17 -4.48 1.17 7.71
C ASN A 17 -4.95 1.57 6.31
N ILE A 18 -4.04 1.95 5.40
CA ILE A 18 -4.37 2.33 4.01
C ILE A 18 -3.41 1.59 3.08
N ASN A 19 -3.98 0.74 2.23
CA ASN A 19 -3.25 0.07 1.17
C ASN A 19 -3.84 0.48 -0.18
N ASP A 20 -3.03 1.21 -0.92
CA ASP A 20 -3.28 1.76 -2.26
C ASP A 20 -2.10 1.51 -3.21
N MET A 21 -1.29 0.49 -2.93
CA MET A 21 -0.10 0.20 -3.71
C MET A 21 -0.45 -0.28 -5.11
N ASP A 22 0.15 0.36 -6.11
CA ASP A 22 -0.05 0.01 -7.53
C ASP A 22 0.45 -1.41 -7.85
N VAL A 23 1.50 -1.87 -7.15
CA VAL A 23 2.08 -3.22 -7.30
C VAL A 23 1.17 -4.34 -6.79
N GLU A 24 0.26 -4.04 -5.86
CA GLU A 24 -0.72 -5.02 -5.33
C GLU A 24 -2.09 -4.92 -6.01
N LYS A 25 -2.29 -3.84 -6.78
CA LYS A 25 -3.51 -3.61 -7.55
C LYS A 25 -3.65 -4.67 -8.63
N ARG A 26 -4.88 -5.16 -8.83
CA ARG A 26 -5.16 -6.16 -9.87
C ARG A 26 -5.03 -5.59 -11.28
N ASP A 27 -4.60 -6.42 -12.23
CA ASP A 27 -4.48 -6.06 -13.65
C ASP A 27 -5.75 -5.41 -14.21
N GLY A 28 -5.55 -4.35 -15.00
CA GLY A 28 -6.64 -3.61 -15.67
C GLY A 28 -7.41 -2.66 -14.76
N LYS A 29 -7.03 -2.56 -13.48
CA LYS A 29 -7.56 -1.55 -12.56
C LYS A 29 -6.80 -0.24 -12.71
N ILE A 30 -7.56 0.85 -12.67
CA ILE A 30 -7.00 2.21 -12.60
C ILE A 30 -6.53 2.47 -11.17
N PHE A 31 -7.38 2.19 -10.19
CA PHE A 31 -7.01 2.22 -8.78
C PHE A 31 -7.73 1.11 -8.01
N GLU A 32 -7.08 0.62 -6.96
CA GLU A 32 -7.69 -0.16 -5.89
C GLU A 32 -7.13 0.31 -4.56
N THR A 33 -8.01 0.57 -3.61
CA THR A 33 -7.62 1.09 -2.30
C THR A 33 -8.47 0.43 -1.24
N THR A 34 -7.82 -0.06 -0.19
CA THR A 34 -8.50 -0.56 1.00
C THR A 34 -8.06 0.25 2.21
N ILE A 35 -9.03 0.64 3.03
CA ILE A 35 -8.85 1.53 4.18
C ILE A 35 -9.56 0.92 5.37
N LYS A 36 -8.87 0.84 6.52
CA LYS A 36 -9.43 0.33 7.76
C LYS A 36 -9.43 1.41 8.85
N TYR A 37 -10.51 1.46 9.61
CA TYR A 37 -10.62 2.22 10.84
C TYR A 37 -11.37 1.38 11.88
N LYS A 38 -10.66 0.92 12.91
CA LYS A 38 -11.21 0.02 13.94
C LYS A 38 -11.82 -1.24 13.31
N HIS A 39 -13.12 -1.43 13.46
CA HIS A 39 -13.89 -2.56 12.94
C HIS A 39 -14.47 -2.30 11.53
N ILE A 40 -14.23 -1.13 10.95
CA ILE A 40 -14.76 -0.72 9.66
C ILE A 40 -13.67 -0.83 8.61
N GLU A 41 -14.00 -1.46 7.48
CA GLU A 41 -13.14 -1.51 6.29
C GLU A 41 -13.91 -0.97 5.10
N TRP A 42 -13.27 -0.08 4.35
CA TRP A 42 -13.76 0.48 3.10
C TRP A 42 -12.84 0.06 1.96
N SER A 43 -13.43 -0.26 0.82
CA SER A 43 -12.64 -0.61 -0.35
C SER A 43 -13.20 0.08 -1.59
N PHE A 44 -12.31 0.66 -2.37
CA PHE A 44 -12.61 1.44 -3.57
C PHE A 44 -11.89 0.78 -4.75
N SER A 45 -12.59 0.60 -5.87
CA SER A 45 -12.01 -0.06 -7.05
C SER A 45 -12.61 0.52 -8.32
N CYS A 46 -11.76 0.81 -9.30
CA CYS A 46 -12.17 1.26 -10.63
C CYS A 46 -11.33 0.56 -11.69
N SER A 47 -11.98 -0.07 -12.67
CA SER A 47 -11.33 -0.56 -13.89
C SER A 47 -11.50 0.41 -15.05
N ARG A 48 -10.77 0.19 -16.15
CA ARG A 48 -10.93 1.01 -17.35
C ARG A 48 -12.37 1.00 -17.88
N SER A 49 -13.02 -0.16 -17.88
CA SER A 49 -14.43 -0.28 -18.28
C SER A 49 -15.40 0.45 -17.34
N ASP A 50 -15.06 0.55 -16.05
CA ASP A 50 -15.90 1.26 -15.08
C ASP A 50 -15.80 2.77 -15.31
N LEU A 51 -14.60 3.27 -15.65
CA LEU A 51 -14.38 4.66 -16.05
C LEU A 51 -15.09 5.01 -17.37
N ASP A 52 -15.11 4.11 -18.35
CA ASP A 52 -15.81 4.34 -19.62
C ASP A 52 -17.34 4.20 -19.47
N GLY A 53 -17.80 3.49 -18.45
CA GLY A 53 -19.19 3.08 -18.26
C GLY A 53 -19.57 1.86 -19.12
N HIS A 54 -20.35 0.96 -18.53
CA HIS A 54 -20.83 -0.27 -19.20
C HIS A 54 -21.98 0.07 -20.16
N LYS A 55 -21.66 0.52 -21.39
CA LYS A 55 -22.64 1.08 -22.37
C LYS A 55 -23.91 0.25 -22.60
N ASN A 56 -23.83 -1.07 -22.47
CA ASN A 56 -24.96 -1.99 -22.68
C ASN A 56 -25.60 -2.52 -21.38
N ALA A 57 -25.13 -2.05 -20.21
CA ALA A 57 -25.67 -2.46 -18.93
C ALA A 57 -26.86 -1.58 -18.53
N ARG A 58 -27.79 -2.18 -17.77
CA ARG A 58 -28.92 -1.45 -17.18
C ARG A 58 -28.48 -0.54 -16.03
N GLU A 59 -27.41 -0.91 -15.33
CA GLU A 59 -26.80 -0.14 -14.24
C GLU A 59 -25.30 -0.02 -14.48
N GLY A 60 -24.70 1.10 -14.06
CA GLY A 60 -23.27 1.37 -14.26
C GLY A 60 -22.90 1.70 -15.72
N ASN A 61 -23.85 2.17 -16.52
CA ASN A 61 -23.63 2.61 -17.91
C ASN A 61 -23.03 4.03 -18.03
N TYR A 62 -22.64 4.62 -16.91
CA TYR A 62 -21.95 5.90 -16.78
C TYR A 62 -20.61 5.66 -16.06
N PRO A 63 -19.62 6.58 -16.15
CA PRO A 63 -18.37 6.50 -15.41
C PRO A 63 -18.60 6.37 -13.89
N HIS A 64 -18.06 5.31 -13.28
CA HIS A 64 -18.28 5.04 -11.86
C HIS A 64 -17.10 4.29 -11.25
N PHE A 65 -17.08 4.23 -9.91
CA PHE A 65 -16.26 3.29 -9.16
C PHE A 65 -17.14 2.38 -8.30
N HIS A 66 -16.55 1.27 -7.89
CA HIS A 66 -17.15 0.34 -6.96
C HIS A 66 -16.71 0.63 -5.54
N PHE A 67 -17.66 0.53 -4.62
CA PHE A 67 -17.45 0.69 -3.19
C PHE A 67 -17.90 -0.56 -2.43
N GLN A 68 -17.07 -0.99 -1.47
CA GLN A 68 -17.37 -2.06 -0.52
C GLN A 68 -17.19 -1.53 0.89
N MET A 69 -18.02 -2.02 1.80
CA MET A 69 -17.85 -1.78 3.23
C MET A 69 -18.02 -3.10 3.99
N ARG A 70 -17.09 -3.40 4.88
CA ARG A 70 -17.17 -4.50 5.84
C ARG A 70 -17.20 -3.95 7.26
N LEU A 71 -17.99 -4.60 8.11
CA LEU A 71 -17.99 -4.40 9.56
C LEU A 71 -17.55 -5.70 10.21
N ASP A 72 -16.45 -5.70 10.96
CA ASP A 72 -15.84 -6.91 11.54
C ASP A 72 -15.62 -8.01 10.49
N LYS A 73 -15.08 -7.62 9.33
CA LYS A 73 -14.87 -8.49 8.14
C LYS A 73 -16.17 -9.07 7.53
N ARG A 74 -17.35 -8.68 8.01
CA ARG A 74 -18.64 -9.14 7.48
C ARG A 74 -19.19 -8.17 6.42
N PRO A 75 -19.85 -8.67 5.36
CA PRO A 75 -20.55 -7.84 4.40
C PRO A 75 -21.50 -6.84 5.04
N PHE A 76 -21.28 -5.55 4.79
CA PHE A 76 -22.29 -4.51 5.01
C PHE A 76 -22.74 -3.92 3.66
N ILE A 77 -21.77 -3.56 2.82
CA ILE A 77 -21.99 -3.12 1.43
C ILE A 77 -21.07 -3.93 0.51
N ASN A 78 -21.61 -4.56 -0.53
CA ASN A 78 -20.80 -5.31 -1.51
C ASN A 78 -20.53 -4.48 -2.79
N TYR A 79 -19.36 -4.72 -3.41
CA TYR A 79 -18.96 -4.07 -4.67
C TYR A 79 -20.01 -4.16 -5.79
N SER A 80 -20.65 -5.33 -5.94
CA SER A 80 -21.58 -5.59 -7.04
C SER A 80 -22.88 -4.78 -6.96
N GLN A 81 -23.15 -4.16 -5.81
CA GLN A 81 -24.40 -3.47 -5.54
C GLN A 81 -24.25 -1.95 -5.60
N ASN A 82 -23.03 -1.42 -5.70
CA ASN A 82 -22.78 0.01 -5.59
C ASN A 82 -21.86 0.50 -6.70
N HIS A 83 -22.46 1.21 -7.65
CA HIS A 83 -21.81 2.00 -8.67
C HIS A 83 -21.96 3.45 -8.24
N ILE A 84 -20.88 4.06 -7.77
CA ILE A 84 -20.90 5.46 -7.38
C ILE A 84 -20.41 6.27 -8.57
N ALA A 85 -21.26 7.14 -9.09
CA ALA A 85 -20.93 8.01 -10.22
C ALA A 85 -19.75 8.91 -9.85
N PHE A 86 -18.81 9.06 -10.79
CA PHE A 86 -17.80 10.09 -10.67
C PHE A 86 -18.42 11.47 -10.85
N THR A 87 -17.92 12.44 -10.11
CA THR A 87 -18.17 13.86 -10.39
C THR A 87 -17.27 14.35 -11.53
N ASP A 88 -17.59 15.50 -12.11
CA ASP A 88 -16.73 16.12 -13.13
C ASP A 88 -15.31 16.41 -12.60
N GLU A 89 -15.21 16.78 -11.32
CA GLU A 89 -13.92 16.99 -10.65
C GLU A 89 -13.14 15.68 -10.52
N ASP A 90 -13.78 14.56 -10.19
CA ASP A 90 -13.13 13.25 -10.12
C ASP A 90 -12.61 12.82 -11.50
N LEU A 91 -13.44 12.98 -12.54
CA LEU A 91 -13.05 12.67 -13.92
C LEU A 91 -11.88 13.53 -14.38
N TRP A 92 -11.90 14.83 -14.06
CA TRP A 92 -10.79 15.72 -14.35
C TRP A 92 -9.51 15.29 -13.63
N LYS A 93 -9.57 14.99 -12.32
CA LYS A 93 -8.40 14.50 -11.55
C LYS A 93 -7.85 13.20 -12.13
N LEU A 94 -8.72 12.24 -12.42
CA LEU A 94 -8.32 10.97 -13.03
C LEU A 94 -7.69 11.20 -14.41
N ALA A 95 -8.22 12.11 -15.22
CA ALA A 95 -7.62 12.46 -16.49
C ALA A 95 -6.21 13.06 -16.31
N MET A 96 -6.01 13.93 -15.31
CA MET A 96 -4.69 14.53 -15.03
C MET A 96 -3.67 13.50 -14.52
N ILE A 97 -4.07 12.60 -13.62
CA ILE A 97 -3.17 11.57 -13.07
C ILE A 97 -2.78 10.52 -14.13
N ASN A 98 -3.67 10.26 -15.10
CA ASN A 98 -3.41 9.30 -16.18
C ASN A 98 -2.70 9.92 -17.41
N GLN A 99 -2.19 11.15 -17.32
CA GLN A 99 -1.41 11.76 -18.40
C GLN A 99 0.06 11.36 -18.31
N ASN A 100 0.63 10.93 -19.44
CA ASN A 100 2.03 10.52 -19.53
C ASN A 100 3.02 11.68 -19.61
N GLU A 101 2.55 12.89 -19.96
CA GLU A 101 3.40 14.03 -20.32
C GLU A 101 3.76 14.91 -19.13
N ILE A 102 2.84 15.06 -18.16
CA ILE A 102 3.04 15.78 -16.89
C ILE A 102 2.19 15.06 -15.83
N PRO A 103 2.74 14.09 -15.09
CA PRO A 103 2.00 13.50 -13.98
C PRO A 103 1.83 14.56 -12.89
N ILE A 104 0.65 15.17 -12.82
CA ILE A 104 0.27 16.01 -11.69
C ILE A 104 0.05 15.05 -10.52
N GLY A 105 1.04 14.95 -9.64
CA GLY A 105 0.95 14.19 -8.40
C GLY A 105 -0.04 14.83 -7.44
N ILE A 106 -1.33 14.50 -7.57
CA ILE A 106 -2.33 14.86 -6.57
C ILE A 106 -2.19 13.89 -5.40
N LYS A 107 -1.18 14.11 -4.55
CA LYS A 107 -1.03 13.35 -3.30
C LYS A 107 -2.08 13.84 -2.28
N PRO A 108 -2.80 12.95 -1.59
CA PRO A 108 -3.74 13.36 -0.55
C PRO A 108 -2.97 14.02 0.61
N MET A 109 -3.09 15.36 0.73
CA MET A 109 -2.38 16.19 1.73
C MET A 109 -2.53 15.67 3.17
N PHE A 110 -3.67 15.05 3.49
CA PHE A 110 -3.96 14.40 4.77
C PHE A 110 -4.57 13.02 4.53
N GLY A 111 -3.79 12.10 3.97
CA GLY A 111 -4.31 10.77 3.67
C GLY A 111 -3.33 9.81 2.99
N ALA A 112 -2.03 10.00 3.17
CA ALA A 112 -1.02 9.14 2.56
C ALA A 112 -1.28 7.67 2.88
N GLY A 113 -1.31 6.83 1.84
CA GLY A 113 -1.35 5.39 1.94
C GLY A 113 0.04 4.77 1.80
N MET A 114 0.11 3.43 1.90
CA MET A 114 1.38 2.71 1.76
C MET A 114 2.05 2.96 0.40
N GLY A 115 1.27 3.10 -0.68
CA GLY A 115 1.78 3.40 -2.02
C GLY A 115 2.39 4.80 -2.15
N ASP A 116 1.94 5.77 -1.34
CA ASP A 116 2.54 7.10 -1.29
C ASP A 116 3.91 7.11 -0.57
N ILE A 117 4.13 6.13 0.31
CA ILE A 117 5.28 6.06 1.21
C ILE A 117 6.38 5.19 0.62
N ILE A 118 6.04 3.98 0.16
CA ILE A 118 7.01 3.08 -0.47
C ILE A 118 7.26 3.54 -1.91
N SER A 119 8.24 4.43 -2.03
CA SER A 119 8.77 4.94 -3.30
C SER A 119 10.29 5.02 -3.22
N GLU A 120 10.96 5.00 -4.38
CA GLU A 120 12.43 5.04 -4.45
C GLU A 120 13.02 6.26 -3.70
N GLU A 121 12.33 7.40 -3.75
CA GLU A 121 12.70 8.64 -3.05
C GLU A 121 12.65 8.53 -1.52
N ASN A 122 11.84 7.60 -0.97
CA ASN A 122 11.56 7.52 0.45
C ASN A 122 12.28 6.37 1.17
N ILE A 123 12.88 5.41 0.45
CA ILE A 123 13.50 4.20 1.05
C ILE A 123 14.52 4.56 2.14
N GLY A 124 15.43 5.50 1.87
CA GLY A 124 16.42 5.94 2.85
C GLY A 124 15.78 6.54 4.10
N HIS A 125 14.78 7.41 3.92
CA HIS A 125 14.03 8.01 5.01
C HIS A 125 13.26 6.97 5.84
N ILE A 126 12.62 5.99 5.19
CA ILE A 126 11.93 4.90 5.87
C ILE A 126 12.91 4.16 6.78
N LEU A 127 14.08 3.78 6.25
CA LEU A 127 15.09 3.08 7.04
C LEU A 127 15.59 3.92 8.22
N ASP A 128 15.73 5.23 8.03
CA ASP A 128 16.26 6.13 9.05
C ASP A 128 15.33 6.34 10.24
N ILE A 129 14.02 6.44 9.98
CA ILE A 129 12.99 6.72 11.00
C ILE A 129 12.35 5.44 11.57
N SER A 130 12.64 4.28 10.99
CA SER A 130 12.04 3.02 11.44
C SER A 130 12.69 2.50 12.71
N GLU A 131 11.87 1.84 13.51
CA GLU A 131 12.29 1.09 14.70
C GLU A 131 11.92 -0.38 14.52
N ARG A 132 12.69 -1.25 15.19
CA ARG A 132 12.46 -2.68 15.18
C ARG A 132 11.29 -3.04 16.10
N THR A 133 10.46 -3.96 15.64
CA THR A 133 9.44 -4.63 16.44
C THR A 133 9.67 -6.14 16.43
N GLU A 134 9.33 -6.81 17.52
CA GLU A 134 9.24 -8.29 17.59
C GLU A 134 7.88 -8.79 17.09
N ASN A 135 6.87 -7.91 17.04
CA ASN A 135 5.53 -8.25 16.57
C ASN A 135 5.39 -7.92 15.08
N GLU A 136 5.53 -8.93 14.22
CA GLU A 136 5.39 -8.79 12.78
C GLU A 136 4.00 -8.27 12.36
N GLU A 137 2.93 -8.61 13.10
CA GLU A 137 1.56 -8.16 12.80
C GLU A 137 1.35 -6.66 13.07
N GLU A 138 2.30 -6.00 13.73
CA GLU A 138 2.29 -4.55 13.93
C GLU A 138 3.28 -3.81 13.03
N ALA A 139 4.14 -4.54 12.31
CA ALA A 139 5.16 -3.96 11.46
C ALA A 139 4.54 -3.30 10.22
N ALA A 140 4.88 -2.02 10.00
CA ALA A 140 4.50 -1.29 8.80
C ALA A 140 5.36 -1.63 7.59
N PHE A 141 6.63 -1.97 7.83
CA PHE A 141 7.62 -2.28 6.81
C PHE A 141 8.32 -3.59 7.12
N LYS A 142 8.72 -4.27 6.06
CA LYS A 142 9.65 -5.40 6.08
C LYS A 142 10.91 -5.00 5.32
N PHE A 143 12.06 -5.26 5.93
CA PHE A 143 13.37 -5.01 5.35
C PHE A 143 14.03 -6.34 5.00
N ASP A 144 14.32 -6.56 3.72
CA ASP A 144 15.17 -7.65 3.26
C ASP A 144 16.53 -7.04 2.85
N THR A 145 17.62 -7.50 3.44
CA THR A 145 18.97 -6.97 3.15
C THR A 145 19.85 -8.06 2.55
N LEU A 146 20.40 -7.79 1.37
CA LEU A 146 21.44 -8.58 0.74
C LEU A 146 22.80 -7.94 1.05
N VAL A 147 23.74 -8.74 1.55
CA VAL A 147 25.11 -8.30 1.85
C VAL A 147 26.07 -9.19 1.07
N MET A 148 26.93 -8.58 0.26
CA MET A 148 27.94 -9.27 -0.54
C MET A 148 29.33 -8.72 -0.23
N ALA A 149 30.27 -9.63 0.03
CA ALA A 149 31.67 -9.27 0.24
C ALA A 149 32.27 -8.73 -1.07
N LYS A 150 33.19 -7.78 -0.96
CA LYS A 150 33.96 -7.32 -2.11
C LYS A 150 34.85 -8.44 -2.66
N PRO A 151 35.24 -8.39 -3.95
CA PRO A 151 36.11 -9.40 -4.53
C PRO A 151 37.41 -9.60 -3.74
N GLY A 152 37.64 -10.83 -3.27
CA GLY A 152 38.84 -11.19 -2.49
C GLY A 152 38.72 -10.93 -0.99
N GLU A 153 37.61 -10.39 -0.52
CA GLU A 153 37.33 -10.15 0.90
C GLU A 153 36.29 -11.15 1.43
N SER A 154 36.19 -11.23 2.76
CA SER A 154 35.16 -12.01 3.45
C SER A 154 34.49 -11.17 4.52
N ILE A 155 33.23 -11.48 4.79
CA ILE A 155 32.47 -10.85 5.87
C ILE A 155 32.56 -11.77 7.09
N SER A 156 32.97 -11.21 8.23
CA SER A 156 33.04 -11.96 9.48
C SER A 156 31.64 -12.32 9.98
N GLY A 157 31.39 -13.61 10.20
CA GLY A 157 30.13 -14.10 10.79
C GLY A 157 29.91 -13.57 12.21
N ASP A 158 30.96 -13.48 13.02
CA ASP A 158 30.88 -12.94 14.39
C ASP A 158 30.48 -11.46 14.37
N TYR A 159 30.96 -10.71 13.38
CA TYR A 159 30.58 -9.31 13.24
C TYR A 159 29.09 -9.16 12.87
N ILE A 160 28.58 -9.98 11.94
CA ILE A 160 27.14 -10.01 11.64
C ILE A 160 26.32 -10.40 12.87
N ALA A 161 26.76 -11.40 13.64
CA ALA A 161 26.08 -11.81 14.86
C ALA A 161 26.00 -10.68 15.89
N ASN A 162 27.07 -9.88 16.03
CA ASN A 162 27.08 -8.71 16.90
C ASN A 162 26.07 -7.64 16.44
N LEU A 163 25.96 -7.37 15.13
CA LEU A 163 24.97 -6.42 14.60
C LEU A 163 23.53 -6.89 14.82
N VAL A 164 23.27 -8.20 14.72
CA VAL A 164 21.95 -8.79 15.03
C VAL A 164 21.61 -8.56 16.50
N GLU A 165 22.56 -8.78 17.40
CA GLU A 165 22.35 -8.58 18.82
C GLU A 165 22.19 -7.09 19.19
N GLU A 166 22.99 -6.22 18.57
CA GLU A 166 22.85 -4.76 18.71
C GLU A 166 21.47 -4.29 18.26
N SER A 167 20.96 -4.80 17.13
CA SER A 167 19.61 -4.50 16.65
C SER A 167 18.52 -4.88 17.67
N ARG A 168 18.68 -6.03 18.34
CA ARG A 168 17.77 -6.48 19.39
C ARG A 168 17.82 -5.59 20.63
N GLN A 169 19.01 -5.18 21.05
CA GLN A 169 19.21 -4.39 22.27
C GLN A 169 18.80 -2.92 22.10
N THR A 170 19.08 -2.34 20.94
CA THR A 170 18.88 -0.91 20.67
C THR A 170 17.53 -0.60 20.03
N GLY A 171 16.88 -1.60 19.41
CA GLY A 171 15.69 -1.39 18.60
C GLY A 171 15.97 -0.77 17.22
N VAL A 172 17.24 -0.53 16.86
CA VAL A 172 17.59 -0.03 15.52
C VAL A 172 17.39 -1.15 14.50
N PRO A 173 16.78 -0.90 13.32
CA PRO A 173 16.62 -1.92 12.29
C PRO A 173 17.95 -2.52 11.85
N LEU A 174 18.03 -3.85 11.77
CA LEU A 174 19.23 -4.56 11.33
C LEU A 174 19.72 -4.07 9.95
N ALA A 175 18.80 -3.79 9.03
CA ALA A 175 19.13 -3.25 7.71
C ALA A 175 19.94 -1.94 7.78
N LYS A 176 19.65 -1.09 8.78
CA LYS A 176 20.38 0.16 9.00
C LYS A 176 21.80 -0.09 9.48
N LEU A 177 21.97 -1.04 10.40
CA LEU A 177 23.27 -1.46 10.91
C LEU A 177 24.10 -2.15 9.82
N LEU A 178 23.49 -2.99 8.99
CA LEU A 178 24.17 -3.66 7.88
C LEU A 178 24.67 -2.68 6.81
N ASN A 179 23.99 -1.55 6.59
CA ASN A 179 24.46 -0.51 5.67
C ASN A 179 25.75 0.20 6.13
N THR A 180 26.24 -0.04 7.35
CA THR A 180 27.54 0.49 7.80
C THR A 180 28.71 -0.45 7.50
N LEU A 181 28.43 -1.63 6.93
CA LEU A 181 29.47 -2.57 6.53
C LEU A 181 30.25 -2.01 5.34
N ASP A 182 31.56 -2.24 5.32
CA ASP A 182 32.38 -2.01 4.12
C ASP A 182 32.19 -3.14 3.10
N ALA A 183 30.95 -3.31 2.63
CA ALA A 183 30.52 -4.38 1.73
C ALA A 183 29.54 -3.82 0.69
N ASP A 184 29.19 -4.62 -0.32
CA ASP A 184 28.09 -4.28 -1.20
C ASP A 184 26.77 -4.66 -0.51
N VAL A 185 25.98 -3.66 -0.14
CA VAL A 185 24.76 -3.83 0.66
C VAL A 185 23.57 -3.25 -0.07
N GLN A 186 22.56 -4.08 -0.26
CA GLN A 186 21.28 -3.68 -0.86
C GLN A 186 20.15 -3.97 0.11
N THR A 187 19.32 -2.97 0.40
CA THR A 187 18.11 -3.12 1.21
C THR A 187 16.88 -2.97 0.33
N ILE A 188 15.97 -3.93 0.42
CA ILE A 188 14.66 -3.93 -0.21
C ILE A 188 13.62 -3.66 0.89
N VAL A 189 12.77 -2.66 0.66
CA VAL A 189 11.67 -2.29 1.57
C VAL A 189 10.37 -2.77 0.96
N THR A 190 9.62 -3.55 1.72
CA THR A 190 8.28 -4.02 1.35
C THR A 190 7.29 -3.71 2.48
N PRO A 191 5.97 -3.76 2.20
CA PRO A 191 4.95 -3.69 3.24
C PRO A 191 5.16 -4.76 4.31
N GLY A 192 5.04 -4.39 5.58
CA GLY A 192 5.05 -5.34 6.69
C GLY A 192 3.71 -6.06 6.83
N ALA A 193 3.68 -7.13 7.63
CA ALA A 193 2.47 -7.95 7.82
C ALA A 193 1.33 -7.21 8.53
N GLY A 194 1.61 -6.07 9.18
CA GLY A 194 0.57 -5.22 9.77
C GLY A 194 -0.22 -4.39 8.77
N VAL A 195 0.29 -4.24 7.54
CA VAL A 195 -0.39 -3.50 6.46
C VAL A 195 -1.59 -4.32 5.98
N LEU A 196 -2.76 -3.70 5.88
CA LEU A 196 -3.92 -4.42 5.37
C LEU A 196 -3.75 -4.81 3.90
N GLU A 197 -4.35 -5.91 3.48
CA GLU A 197 -4.40 -6.33 2.08
C GLU A 197 -5.44 -5.53 1.27
N ILE A 198 -5.22 -5.42 -0.05
CA ILE A 198 -6.24 -4.90 -0.96
C ILE A 198 -7.42 -5.87 -1.08
N ALA A 199 -8.61 -5.41 -0.67
CA ALA A 199 -9.83 -6.21 -0.70
C ALA A 199 -10.27 -6.54 -2.13
N ALA A 200 -10.24 -7.84 -2.45
CA ALA A 200 -10.69 -8.36 -3.72
C ALA A 200 -12.23 -8.48 -3.81
N ARG A 201 -12.73 -8.46 -5.05
CA ARG A 201 -14.12 -8.84 -5.33
C ARG A 201 -14.22 -10.36 -5.23
N THR A 202 -15.10 -10.87 -4.38
CA THR A 202 -15.41 -12.30 -4.31
C THR A 202 -16.01 -12.71 -5.67
N LYS A 203 -15.33 -13.62 -6.39
CA LYS A 203 -15.88 -14.16 -7.65
C LYS A 203 -17.15 -14.94 -7.31
N THR A 204 -18.28 -14.47 -7.82
CA THR A 204 -19.49 -15.29 -7.82
C THR A 204 -19.27 -16.37 -8.88
N ASN A 205 -19.15 -17.64 -8.48
CA ASN A 205 -19.24 -18.75 -9.43
C ASN A 205 -20.63 -18.70 -10.06
N ARG A 206 -20.74 -18.09 -11.23
CA ARG A 206 -21.89 -18.33 -12.10
C ARG A 206 -21.68 -19.74 -12.63
N ASN A 207 -22.32 -20.72 -11.97
CA ASN A 207 -22.51 -22.03 -12.56
C ASN A 207 -23.16 -21.80 -13.92
N LYS A 208 -22.43 -22.12 -14.98
CA LYS A 208 -22.98 -22.26 -16.33
C LYS A 208 -23.72 -23.58 -16.43
#